data_AF-A0A847C3T3-F1
#
_entry.id   AF-A0A847C3T3-F1
#
_cell.length_a   1.000
_cell.length_b   1.000
_cell.length_c   1.000
_cell.angle_alpha   90.00
_cell.angle_beta   90.00
_cell.angle_gamma   90.00
#
_symmetry.space_group_name_H-M   'P 1'
#
loop_
_entity.id
_entity.type
_entity.pdbx_description
1 polymer ?
#
loop_
_entity_poly.entity_id
_entity_poly.type
_entity_poly.pdbx_seq_one_letter_code
_entity_poly.pdbx_strand_id
1 'polypeptide(L)'
;MARSIMEYLEWRGDLNLDIVPFNEVDGVILARLSYFPFEALFGNEQKESITISNAAKAFLETAEIEENVKLKNDIELMKALIESRRFADLELINFASKLDLQSETQFSVITVCLNENLHFIAFRGTDNTLVGWKEDFNMSFVCPVPAQELAAEYLEEHAKEYKGKFILGGHSKGGNLAVYAAAFSKDETQNRIEAVYNYDGPGFDEKVLSTDGYKNICDKISTFVPESAIVGMLLGREEEHEVVSSTESAGFQQHDTYSWEVTKDGFVCLDSVDNSSKFMDYTIKAWLWGLTDTQREDFIVTVYEIMTETNAVTVQDITDNWLQSGIAMIKSYRNMNEDSREAVSEGFKMLAKSAKEGAFELLHDK
;
A
#
# COMPACT_ATOMS: atom_id res chain seq x y z
N MET A 1 0.22 20.76 18.61
CA MET A 1 0.71 20.73 17.23
C MET A 1 0.74 19.28 16.84
N ALA A 2 0.02 18.95 15.77
CA ALA A 2 0.13 17.70 15.06
C ALA A 2 1.58 17.44 14.67
N ARG A 3 2.01 16.19 14.68
CA ARG A 3 3.43 15.81 14.52
C ARG A 3 3.46 14.59 13.61
N SER A 4 4.29 14.60 12.56
CA SER A 4 4.42 13.52 11.58
C SER A 4 5.47 12.48 11.99
N ILE A 5 5.68 11.46 11.16
CA ILE A 5 6.77 10.49 11.32
C ILE A 5 8.16 11.16 11.37
N MET A 6 8.33 12.36 10.82
CA MET A 6 9.59 13.11 10.90
C MET A 6 9.85 13.60 12.34
N GLU A 7 8.85 14.14 13.03
CA GLU A 7 8.98 14.52 14.43
C GLU A 7 9.14 13.32 15.37
N TYR A 8 8.57 12.16 15.02
CA TYR A 8 8.84 10.93 15.74
C TYR A 8 10.33 10.57 15.72
N LEU A 9 10.99 10.71 14.56
CA LEU A 9 12.44 10.51 14.44
C LEU A 9 13.23 11.51 15.30
N GLU A 10 12.74 12.73 15.52
CA GLU A 10 13.37 13.68 16.45
C GLU A 10 13.27 13.25 17.92
N TRP A 11 12.21 12.52 18.32
CA TRP A 11 12.04 12.07 19.72
C TRP A 11 12.59 10.69 20.02
N ARG A 12 12.61 9.82 19.01
CA ARG A 12 12.93 8.40 19.16
C ARG A 12 14.15 7.98 18.38
N GLY A 13 14.59 8.76 17.40
CA GLY A 13 15.70 8.38 16.54
C GLY A 13 17.01 8.16 17.28
N ASP A 14 17.21 8.76 18.45
CA ASP A 14 18.39 8.55 19.29
C ASP A 14 18.33 7.26 20.13
N LEU A 15 17.16 6.60 20.22
CA LEU A 15 16.90 5.45 21.08
C LEU A 15 16.84 4.13 20.29
N ASN A 16 17.77 3.21 20.60
CA ASN A 16 17.79 1.86 20.02
C ASN A 16 16.56 1.03 20.41
N LEU A 17 16.26 0.02 19.59
CA LEU A 17 15.16 -0.93 19.80
C LEU A 17 15.27 -1.71 21.13
N ASP A 18 16.49 -1.91 21.65
CA ASP A 18 16.73 -2.54 22.95
C ASP A 18 16.30 -1.68 24.15
N ILE A 19 16.22 -0.36 23.97
CA ILE A 19 15.83 0.61 25.01
C ILE A 19 14.32 0.87 24.94
N VAL A 20 13.84 1.17 23.74
CA VAL A 20 12.41 1.37 23.46
C VAL A 20 12.04 0.36 22.38
N PRO A 21 11.21 -0.66 22.72
CA PRO A 21 10.79 -1.68 21.78
C PRO A 21 10.19 -1.11 20.48
N PHE A 22 10.22 -1.93 19.44
CA PHE A 22 9.59 -1.64 18.16
C PHE A 22 8.09 -1.39 18.32
N ASN A 23 7.54 -0.41 17.62
CA ASN A 23 6.12 -0.09 17.59
C ASN A 23 5.60 0.11 16.16
N GLU A 24 4.31 0.40 16.04
CA GLU A 24 3.61 0.62 14.78
C GLU A 24 4.10 1.86 14.00
N VAL A 25 4.67 2.86 14.66
CA VAL A 25 5.25 4.03 13.99
C VAL A 25 6.60 3.69 13.36
N ASP A 26 7.41 2.84 14.01
CA ASP A 26 8.61 2.30 13.38
C ASP A 26 8.27 1.47 12.14
N GLY A 27 7.19 0.69 12.23
CA GLY A 27 6.69 -0.11 11.12
C GLY A 27 6.24 0.72 9.93
N VAL A 28 5.58 1.88 10.13
CA VAL A 28 5.18 2.74 8.99
C VAL A 28 6.39 3.40 8.34
N ILE A 29 7.43 3.73 9.12
CA ILE A 29 8.70 4.25 8.59
C ILE A 29 9.39 3.18 7.74
N LEU A 30 9.43 1.92 8.19
CA LEU A 30 9.98 0.81 7.39
C LEU A 30 9.10 0.43 6.19
N ALA A 31 7.77 0.56 6.31
CA ALA A 31 6.86 0.41 5.18
C ALA A 31 7.13 1.50 4.13
N ARG A 32 7.38 2.75 4.55
CA ARG A 32 7.76 3.85 3.66
C ARG A 32 9.15 3.65 3.06
N LEU A 33 10.10 3.12 3.83
CA LEU A 33 11.44 2.78 3.35
C LEU A 33 11.37 1.85 2.12
N SER A 34 10.43 0.90 2.08
CA SER A 34 10.27 0.01 0.92
C SER A 34 10.02 0.75 -0.41
N TYR A 35 9.56 2.01 -0.37
CA TYR A 35 9.32 2.84 -1.55
C TYR A 35 10.58 3.47 -2.15
N PHE A 36 11.73 3.36 -1.49
CA PHE A 36 12.98 3.91 -2.00
C PHE A 36 13.43 3.16 -3.26
N PRO A 37 14.22 3.80 -4.15
CA PRO A 37 14.54 3.26 -5.47
C PRO A 37 15.63 2.19 -5.39
N PHE A 38 15.43 1.14 -4.60
CA PHE A 38 16.36 0.02 -4.41
C PHE A 38 16.78 -0.63 -5.72
N GLU A 39 15.90 -0.60 -6.72
CA GLU A 39 16.21 -1.08 -8.06
C GLU A 39 17.43 -0.38 -8.68
N ALA A 40 17.65 0.90 -8.36
CA ALA A 40 18.79 1.66 -8.84
C ALA A 40 20.13 1.21 -8.21
N LEU A 41 20.09 0.62 -7.00
CA LEU A 41 21.28 0.11 -6.33
C LEU A 41 21.52 -1.38 -6.61
N PHE A 42 20.45 -2.16 -6.71
CA PHE A 42 20.51 -3.62 -6.63
C PHE A 42 19.95 -4.36 -7.85
N GLY A 43 19.34 -3.66 -8.81
CA GLY A 43 18.59 -4.30 -9.88
C GLY A 43 17.29 -4.91 -9.33
N ASN A 44 17.05 -6.22 -9.53
CA ASN A 44 15.77 -6.84 -9.15
C ASN A 44 15.86 -7.71 -7.88
N GLU A 45 17.07 -8.05 -7.43
CA GLU A 45 17.24 -8.90 -6.25
C GLU A 45 18.59 -8.66 -5.58
N GLN A 46 18.64 -8.76 -4.26
CA GLN A 46 19.87 -8.64 -3.48
C GLN A 46 19.74 -9.44 -2.18
N LYS A 47 20.81 -10.18 -1.83
CA LYS A 47 20.91 -10.90 -0.55
C LYS A 47 22.10 -10.48 0.32
N GLU A 48 22.95 -9.57 -0.13
CA GLU A 48 24.00 -9.05 0.74
C GLU A 48 23.45 -7.96 1.66
N SER A 49 23.90 -8.00 2.91
CA SER A 49 23.47 -7.05 3.93
C SER A 49 24.04 -5.65 3.69
N ILE A 50 23.19 -4.64 3.87
CA ILE A 50 23.56 -3.23 3.88
C ILE A 50 22.82 -2.53 5.02
N THR A 51 23.52 -1.68 5.79
CA THR A 51 22.86 -0.85 6.79
C THR A 51 21.93 0.17 6.13
N ILE A 52 20.81 0.52 6.76
CA ILE A 52 19.89 1.56 6.26
C ILE A 52 20.64 2.88 5.99
N SER A 53 21.57 3.29 6.85
CA SER A 53 22.37 4.51 6.66
C SER A 53 23.19 4.49 5.37
N ASN A 54 23.85 3.37 5.07
CA ASN A 54 24.65 3.23 3.85
C ASN A 54 23.78 3.18 2.58
N ALA A 55 22.63 2.49 2.63
CA ALA A 55 21.69 2.49 1.51
C ALA A 55 21.15 3.92 1.25
N ALA A 56 20.73 4.63 2.31
CA ALA A 56 20.26 6.00 2.22
C ALA A 56 21.33 6.96 1.66
N LYS A 57 22.59 6.84 2.09
CA LYS A 57 23.70 7.63 1.52
C LYS A 57 23.90 7.35 0.04
N ALA A 58 23.88 6.08 -0.37
CA ALA A 58 24.03 5.70 -1.77
C ALA A 58 22.91 6.28 -2.65
N PHE A 59 21.66 6.32 -2.16
CA PHE A 59 20.57 6.99 -2.85
C PHE A 59 20.81 8.50 -2.99
N LEU A 60 21.19 9.18 -1.92
CA LEU A 60 21.43 10.63 -1.91
C LEU A 60 22.61 11.06 -2.80
N GLU A 61 23.57 10.17 -3.05
CA GLU A 61 24.70 10.41 -3.95
C GLU A 61 24.32 10.21 -5.44
N THR A 62 23.14 9.67 -5.73
CA THR A 62 22.67 9.48 -7.11
C THR A 62 22.24 10.81 -7.72
N ALA A 63 22.80 11.15 -8.89
CA ALA A 63 22.60 12.47 -9.54
C ALA A 63 21.13 12.82 -9.86
N GLU A 64 20.27 11.80 -9.97
CA GLU A 64 18.87 11.90 -10.37
C GLU A 64 17.92 11.52 -9.21
N ILE A 65 18.37 11.60 -7.95
CA ILE A 65 17.55 11.16 -6.81
C ILE A 65 16.21 11.89 -6.72
N GLU A 66 16.15 13.18 -7.05
CA GLU A 66 14.90 13.95 -7.08
C GLU A 66 13.89 13.44 -8.11
N GLU A 67 14.35 12.81 -9.18
CA GLU A 67 13.51 12.22 -10.24
C GLU A 67 13.10 10.78 -9.89
N ASN A 68 13.88 10.09 -9.06
CA ASN A 68 13.68 8.69 -8.71
C ASN A 68 12.87 8.47 -7.42
N VAL A 69 12.74 9.47 -6.55
CA VAL A 69 11.88 9.37 -5.36
C VAL A 69 10.41 9.57 -5.72
N LYS A 70 9.52 8.82 -5.07
CA LYS A 70 8.07 8.97 -5.29
C LYS A 70 7.53 10.25 -4.65
N LEU A 71 7.97 10.54 -3.43
CA LEU A 71 7.62 11.78 -2.72
C LEU A 71 8.90 12.54 -2.38
N LYS A 72 8.86 13.87 -2.50
CA LYS A 72 9.98 14.73 -2.12
C LYS A 72 10.39 14.56 -0.66
N ASN A 73 9.43 14.26 0.21
CA ASN A 73 9.68 13.97 1.62
C ASN A 73 10.53 12.71 1.83
N ASP A 74 10.63 11.80 0.86
CA ASP A 74 11.51 10.62 0.96
C ASP A 74 12.98 11.01 1.05
N ILE A 75 13.39 12.10 0.41
CA ILE A 75 14.76 12.62 0.52
C ILE A 75 15.04 13.11 1.95
N GLU A 76 14.08 13.77 2.57
CA GLU A 76 14.22 14.22 3.96
C GLU A 76 14.18 13.03 4.93
N LEU A 77 13.35 12.02 4.66
CA LEU A 77 13.35 10.77 5.40
C LEU A 77 14.71 10.05 5.29
N MET A 78 15.30 9.95 4.09
CA MET A 78 16.65 9.37 3.91
C MET A 78 17.68 10.07 4.80
N LYS A 79 17.68 11.40 4.84
CA LYS A 79 18.58 12.19 5.70
C LYS A 79 18.33 11.90 7.18
N ALA A 80 17.06 11.86 7.60
CA ALA A 80 16.70 11.58 8.98
C ALA A 80 17.08 10.15 9.41
N LEU A 81 16.93 9.16 8.52
CA LEU A 81 17.32 7.77 8.77
C LEU A 81 18.84 7.60 8.91
N ILE A 82 19.64 8.40 8.20
CA ILE A 82 21.11 8.39 8.33
C ILE A 82 21.56 8.81 9.74
N GLU A 83 20.89 9.82 10.31
CA GLU A 83 21.22 10.38 11.62
C GLU A 83 20.52 9.66 12.78
N SER A 84 19.54 8.80 12.48
CA SER A 84 18.73 8.10 13.47
C SER A 84 19.42 6.82 13.93
N ARG A 85 20.03 6.83 15.13
CA ARG A 85 20.61 5.64 15.76
C ARG A 85 19.64 4.44 15.84
N ARG A 86 18.33 4.73 15.94
CA ARG A 86 17.26 3.72 15.96
C ARG A 86 17.18 2.89 14.67
N PHE A 87 17.50 3.50 13.52
CA PHE A 87 17.36 2.87 12.19
C PHE A 87 18.68 2.72 11.42
N ALA A 88 19.61 3.66 11.60
CA ALA A 88 20.82 3.81 10.80
C ALA A 88 21.63 2.51 10.68
N ASP A 89 21.79 1.80 11.79
CA ASP A 89 22.58 0.57 11.91
C ASP A 89 21.76 -0.71 11.66
N LEU A 90 20.44 -0.62 11.44
CA LEU A 90 19.65 -1.79 11.08
C LEU A 90 20.07 -2.29 9.70
N GLU A 91 20.13 -3.61 9.57
CA GLU A 91 20.58 -4.26 8.34
C GLU A 91 19.41 -4.60 7.43
N LEU A 92 19.42 -4.08 6.21
CA LEU A 92 18.63 -4.60 5.11
C LEU A 92 19.35 -5.81 4.54
N ILE A 93 18.77 -6.99 4.73
CA ILE A 93 19.41 -8.28 4.41
C ILE A 93 18.89 -8.92 3.13
N ASN A 94 17.75 -8.44 2.62
CA ASN A 94 17.14 -8.97 1.41
C ASN A 94 16.29 -7.90 0.72
N PHE A 95 16.35 -7.87 -0.61
CA PHE A 95 15.50 -7.07 -1.46
C PHE A 95 15.10 -7.90 -2.68
N ALA A 96 13.84 -7.80 -3.09
CA ALA A 96 13.36 -8.39 -4.34
C ALA A 96 12.31 -7.47 -4.97
N SER A 97 12.34 -7.35 -6.30
CA SER A 97 11.33 -6.63 -7.08
C SER A 97 11.04 -7.35 -8.39
N LYS A 98 9.81 -7.19 -8.86
CA LYS A 98 9.35 -7.71 -10.15
C LYS A 98 8.34 -6.74 -10.76
N LEU A 99 8.63 -6.33 -11.98
CA LEU A 99 7.71 -5.62 -12.86
C LEU A 99 7.52 -6.45 -14.13
N ASP A 100 6.30 -6.94 -14.36
CA ASP A 100 5.97 -7.72 -15.55
C ASP A 100 4.71 -7.17 -16.20
N LEU A 101 4.86 -6.64 -17.42
CA LEU A 101 3.76 -6.05 -18.19
C LEU A 101 2.77 -7.09 -18.70
N GLN A 102 3.18 -8.35 -18.90
CA GLN A 102 2.30 -9.37 -19.48
C GLN A 102 1.33 -9.92 -18.45
N SER A 103 1.82 -10.18 -17.25
CA SER A 103 1.00 -10.61 -16.11
C SER A 103 0.45 -9.44 -15.30
N GLU A 104 0.76 -8.21 -15.70
CA GLU A 104 0.36 -6.97 -15.02
C GLU A 104 0.80 -6.94 -13.55
N THR A 105 1.97 -7.52 -13.27
CA THR A 105 2.47 -7.69 -11.91
C THR A 105 3.38 -6.56 -11.52
N GLN A 106 3.11 -5.97 -10.36
CA GLN A 106 4.04 -5.13 -9.63
C GLN A 106 4.25 -5.64 -8.21
N PHE A 107 5.49 -6.04 -7.92
CA PHE A 107 5.90 -6.54 -6.62
C PHE A 107 7.25 -5.95 -6.21
N SER A 108 7.39 -5.58 -4.94
CA SER A 108 8.67 -5.22 -4.34
C SER A 108 8.61 -5.39 -2.84
N VAL A 109 9.70 -5.88 -2.27
CA VAL A 109 9.81 -6.20 -0.85
C VAL A 109 11.24 -5.97 -0.37
N ILE A 110 11.36 -5.46 0.86
CA ILE A 110 12.62 -5.43 1.59
C ILE A 110 12.48 -6.21 2.90
N THR A 111 13.58 -6.79 3.37
CA THR A 111 13.66 -7.35 4.71
C THR A 111 14.72 -6.63 5.53
N VAL A 112 14.32 -6.13 6.69
CA VAL A 112 15.17 -5.45 7.67
C VAL A 112 15.31 -6.33 8.91
N CYS A 113 16.54 -6.55 9.36
CA CYS A 113 16.86 -7.22 10.61
C CYS A 113 16.68 -6.23 11.78
N LEU A 114 15.65 -6.44 12.61
CA LEU A 114 15.42 -5.63 13.81
C LEU A 114 16.33 -6.07 14.96
N ASN A 115 16.58 -7.38 15.04
CA ASN A 115 17.59 -8.01 15.89
C ASN A 115 17.86 -9.45 15.37
N GLU A 116 18.80 -10.17 16.00
CA GLU A 116 19.22 -11.52 15.59
C GLU A 116 18.08 -12.55 15.38
N ASN A 117 16.91 -12.33 15.98
CA ASN A 117 15.78 -13.27 15.91
C ASN A 117 14.47 -12.61 15.46
N LEU A 118 14.49 -11.38 14.95
CA LEU A 118 13.28 -10.69 14.51
C LEU A 118 13.53 -9.87 13.24
N HIS A 119 12.80 -10.19 12.18
CA HIS A 119 12.88 -9.48 10.91
C HIS A 119 11.57 -8.74 10.61
N PHE A 120 11.68 -7.53 10.07
CA PHE A 120 10.57 -6.79 9.49
C PHE A 120 10.59 -6.96 7.98
N ILE A 121 9.51 -7.51 7.41
CA ILE A 121 9.35 -7.71 5.97
C ILE A 121 8.36 -6.66 5.48
N ALA A 122 8.88 -5.69 4.72
CA ALA A 122 8.12 -4.54 4.24
C ALA A 122 7.77 -4.72 2.76
N PHE A 123 6.49 -4.93 2.46
CA PHE A 123 5.99 -4.98 1.09
C PHE A 123 5.67 -3.57 0.59
N ARG A 124 6.18 -3.24 -0.60
CA ARG A 124 5.93 -1.96 -1.25
C ARG A 124 4.52 -1.97 -1.83
N GLY A 125 3.77 -0.90 -1.59
CA GLY A 125 2.54 -0.65 -2.33
C GLY A 125 2.81 -0.12 -3.74
N THR A 126 1.76 0.36 -4.37
CA THR A 126 1.81 0.76 -5.78
C THR A 126 2.75 1.94 -6.01
N ASP A 127 3.49 1.90 -7.11
CA ASP A 127 4.18 3.07 -7.66
C ASP A 127 3.28 3.82 -8.66
N ASN A 128 3.83 4.83 -9.32
CA ASN A 128 3.05 5.64 -10.26
C ASN A 128 2.81 4.95 -11.61
N THR A 129 3.19 3.68 -11.80
CA THR A 129 3.00 2.96 -13.06
C THR A 129 1.52 2.62 -13.28
N LEU A 130 1.11 2.62 -14.55
CA LEU A 130 -0.24 2.19 -14.92
C LEU A 130 -0.50 0.72 -14.58
N VAL A 131 0.54 -0.12 -14.61
CA VAL A 131 0.45 -1.56 -14.29
C VAL A 131 0.09 -1.77 -12.83
N GLY A 132 0.79 -1.09 -11.91
CA GLY A 132 0.48 -1.18 -10.48
C GLY A 132 -0.96 -0.71 -10.19
N TRP A 133 -1.39 0.38 -10.83
CA TRP A 133 -2.77 0.88 -10.69
C TRP A 133 -3.79 -0.15 -11.19
N LYS A 134 -3.55 -0.82 -12.32
CA LYS A 134 -4.47 -1.85 -12.82
C LYS A 134 -4.56 -3.06 -11.86
N GLU A 135 -3.44 -3.52 -11.33
CA GLU A 135 -3.43 -4.63 -10.37
C GLU A 135 -4.21 -4.30 -9.09
N ASP A 136 -4.11 -3.05 -8.59
CA ASP A 136 -4.90 -2.59 -7.44
C ASP A 136 -6.41 -2.66 -7.67
N PHE A 137 -6.86 -2.33 -8.88
CA PHE A 137 -8.28 -2.47 -9.23
C PHE A 137 -8.68 -3.93 -9.38
N ASN A 138 -7.81 -4.76 -9.98
CA ASN A 138 -8.06 -6.19 -10.11
C ASN A 138 -8.27 -6.85 -8.74
N MET A 139 -7.60 -6.39 -7.69
CA MET A 139 -7.80 -6.90 -6.31
C MET A 139 -9.25 -6.79 -5.81
N SER A 140 -10.10 -5.96 -6.42
CA SER A 140 -11.52 -5.84 -6.07
C SER A 140 -12.43 -6.95 -6.63
N PHE A 141 -11.91 -7.79 -7.53
CA PHE A 141 -12.66 -8.92 -8.13
C PHE A 141 -11.81 -10.15 -8.44
N VAL A 142 -10.49 -10.07 -8.31
CA VAL A 142 -9.53 -11.17 -8.48
C VAL A 142 -8.76 -11.37 -7.18
N CYS A 143 -8.81 -12.58 -6.63
CA CYS A 143 -7.92 -13.01 -5.57
C CYS A 143 -7.59 -14.51 -5.75
N PRO A 144 -6.29 -14.89 -5.78
CA PRO A 144 -5.15 -13.99 -5.65
C PRO A 144 -4.82 -13.20 -6.93
N VAL A 145 -4.31 -11.99 -6.76
CA VAL A 145 -3.54 -11.29 -7.81
C VAL A 145 -2.08 -11.78 -7.80
N PRO A 146 -1.32 -11.68 -8.91
CA PRO A 146 0.06 -12.16 -8.96
C PRO A 146 0.98 -11.63 -7.86
N ALA A 147 0.86 -10.35 -7.48
CA ALA A 147 1.66 -9.78 -6.39
C ALA A 147 1.38 -10.43 -5.03
N GLN A 148 0.15 -10.91 -4.78
CA GLN A 148 -0.22 -11.63 -3.55
C GLN A 148 0.46 -13.00 -3.50
N GLU A 149 0.50 -13.73 -4.62
CA GLU A 149 1.22 -15.01 -4.72
C GLU A 149 2.72 -14.81 -4.46
N LEU A 150 3.33 -13.81 -5.09
CA LEU A 150 4.75 -13.48 -4.88
C LEU A 150 5.06 -13.09 -3.43
N ALA A 151 4.15 -12.40 -2.74
CA ALA A 151 4.32 -12.05 -1.33
C ALA A 151 4.33 -13.29 -0.42
N ALA A 152 3.41 -14.24 -0.66
CA ALA A 152 3.36 -15.50 0.07
C ALA A 152 4.58 -16.38 -0.24
N GLU A 153 5.00 -16.45 -1.50
CA GLU A 153 6.21 -17.17 -1.92
C GLU A 153 7.46 -16.59 -1.25
N TYR A 154 7.63 -15.26 -1.26
CA TYR A 154 8.75 -14.59 -0.62
C TYR A 154 8.83 -14.90 0.88
N LEU A 155 7.69 -14.81 1.58
CA LEU A 155 7.63 -15.12 3.00
C LEU A 155 8.03 -16.58 3.28
N GLU A 156 7.57 -17.52 2.47
CA GLU A 156 7.91 -18.94 2.59
C GLU A 156 9.38 -19.23 2.30
N GLU A 157 9.98 -18.54 1.33
CA GLU A 157 11.42 -18.66 1.03
C GLU A 157 12.25 -18.08 2.17
N HIS A 158 11.90 -16.89 2.64
CA HIS A 158 12.56 -16.23 3.76
C HIS A 158 12.46 -17.06 5.04
N ALA A 159 11.31 -17.67 5.31
CA ALA A 159 11.11 -18.53 6.48
C ALA A 159 11.94 -19.82 6.43
N LYS A 160 12.29 -20.32 5.26
CA LYS A 160 13.20 -21.48 5.11
C LYS A 160 14.65 -21.08 5.33
N GLU A 161 15.05 -19.90 4.85
CA GLU A 161 16.43 -19.42 4.89
C GLU A 161 16.82 -18.92 6.29
N TYR A 162 15.92 -18.19 6.94
CA TYR A 162 16.19 -17.54 8.23
C TYR A 162 15.41 -18.18 9.38
N LYS A 163 16.05 -18.25 10.54
CA LYS A 163 15.42 -18.60 11.83
C LYS A 163 14.86 -17.33 12.50
N GLY A 164 14.11 -17.50 13.59
CA GLY A 164 13.54 -16.37 14.33
C GLY A 164 12.09 -16.07 13.93
N LYS A 165 11.63 -14.87 14.25
CA LYS A 165 10.25 -14.43 14.07
C LYS A 165 10.16 -13.28 13.07
N PHE A 166 8.94 -13.00 12.63
CA PHE A 166 8.66 -12.02 11.58
C PHE A 166 7.60 -11.03 12.01
N ILE A 167 7.81 -9.77 11.65
CA ILE A 167 6.74 -8.77 11.55
C ILE A 167 6.58 -8.49 10.06
N LEU A 168 5.35 -8.57 9.58
CA LEU A 168 5.03 -8.21 8.20
C LEU A 168 4.41 -6.82 8.20
N GLY A 169 4.70 -6.02 7.18
CA GLY A 169 4.06 -4.73 7.07
C GLY A 169 4.08 -4.17 5.66
N GLY A 170 3.20 -3.22 5.43
CA GLY A 170 3.18 -2.49 4.17
C GLY A 170 2.13 -1.40 4.17
N HIS A 171 2.32 -0.45 3.26
CA HIS A 171 1.40 0.65 3.04
C HIS A 171 0.64 0.46 1.73
N SER A 172 -0.62 0.90 1.69
CA SER A 172 -1.48 0.78 0.51
C SER A 172 -1.60 -0.69 0.08
N LYS A 173 -1.44 -1.00 -1.22
CA LYS A 173 -1.33 -2.38 -1.71
C LYS A 173 -0.38 -3.26 -0.88
N GLY A 174 0.75 -2.71 -0.41
CA GLY A 174 1.72 -3.45 0.41
C GLY A 174 1.14 -3.96 1.73
N GLY A 175 0.19 -3.23 2.33
CA GLY A 175 -0.51 -3.66 3.54
C GLY A 175 -1.40 -4.87 3.28
N ASN A 176 -2.08 -4.89 2.13
CA ASN A 176 -2.82 -6.07 1.68
C ASN A 176 -1.87 -7.26 1.41
N LEU A 177 -0.74 -7.04 0.72
CA LEU A 177 0.24 -8.09 0.46
C LEU A 177 0.78 -8.72 1.76
N ALA A 178 1.01 -7.91 2.80
CA ALA A 178 1.45 -8.38 4.11
C ALA A 178 0.41 -9.32 4.76
N VAL A 179 -0.87 -8.93 4.74
CA VAL A 179 -1.96 -9.75 5.28
C VAL A 179 -2.17 -11.02 4.47
N TYR A 180 -2.13 -10.93 3.13
CA TYR A 180 -2.25 -12.09 2.26
C TYR A 180 -1.11 -13.08 2.51
N ALA A 181 0.13 -12.61 2.51
CA ALA A 181 1.29 -13.47 2.76
C ALA A 181 1.19 -14.18 4.11
N ALA A 182 0.74 -13.50 5.17
CA ALA A 182 0.48 -14.12 6.45
C ALA A 182 -0.58 -15.23 6.34
N ALA A 183 -1.76 -14.88 5.83
CA ALA A 183 -2.93 -15.76 5.79
C ALA A 183 -2.72 -17.02 4.93
N PHE A 184 -1.91 -16.93 3.87
CA PHE A 184 -1.68 -18.03 2.93
C PHE A 184 -0.31 -18.72 3.09
N SER A 185 0.47 -18.34 4.10
CA SER A 185 1.69 -19.08 4.49
C SER A 185 1.35 -20.37 5.25
N LYS A 186 2.32 -21.30 5.33
CA LYS A 186 2.13 -22.55 6.07
C LYS A 186 2.03 -22.31 7.58
N ASP A 187 1.37 -23.23 8.28
CA ASP A 187 1.23 -23.18 9.75
C ASP A 187 2.57 -22.95 10.47
N GLU A 188 3.67 -23.60 10.05
CA GLU A 188 4.98 -23.38 10.67
C GLU A 188 5.51 -21.95 10.48
N THR A 189 5.21 -21.33 9.33
CA THR A 189 5.55 -19.95 9.02
C THR A 189 4.63 -18.99 9.79
N GLN A 190 3.32 -19.22 9.79
CA GLN A 190 2.32 -18.42 10.51
C GLN A 190 2.61 -18.34 12.02
N ASN A 191 3.05 -19.45 12.61
CA ASN A 191 3.43 -19.51 14.04
C ASN A 191 4.63 -18.62 14.40
N ARG A 192 5.41 -18.20 13.40
CA ARG A 192 6.57 -17.32 13.57
C ARG A 192 6.25 -15.84 13.33
N ILE A 193 5.05 -15.53 12.84
CA ILE A 193 4.58 -14.16 12.67
C ILE A 193 4.16 -13.62 14.05
N GLU A 194 4.76 -12.51 14.47
CA GLU A 194 4.39 -11.78 15.70
C GLU A 194 3.29 -10.76 15.45
N ALA A 195 3.38 -10.02 14.34
CA ALA A 195 2.42 -8.98 13.98
C ALA A 195 2.38 -8.79 12.46
N VAL A 196 1.24 -8.29 11.99
CA VAL A 196 1.02 -7.87 10.60
C VAL A 196 0.48 -6.44 10.61
N TYR A 197 1.25 -5.49 10.11
CA TYR A 197 0.86 -4.08 10.06
C TYR A 197 0.34 -3.69 8.68
N ASN A 198 -0.94 -3.38 8.62
CA ASN A 198 -1.61 -2.93 7.40
C ASN A 198 -1.84 -1.41 7.49
N TYR A 199 -1.01 -0.62 6.79
CA TYR A 199 -1.15 0.84 6.75
C TYR A 199 -1.99 1.26 5.55
N ASP A 200 -3.29 1.50 5.80
CA ASP A 200 -4.29 1.92 4.82
C ASP A 200 -4.33 1.06 3.54
N GLY A 201 -4.06 -0.24 3.69
CA GLY A 201 -4.18 -1.21 2.61
C GLY A 201 -5.59 -1.79 2.51
N PRO A 202 -6.05 -2.10 1.28
CA PRO A 202 -7.39 -2.63 1.06
C PRO A 202 -7.55 -4.00 1.75
N GLY A 203 -8.77 -4.28 2.20
CA GLY A 203 -9.14 -5.58 2.78
C GLY A 203 -9.28 -6.69 1.72
N PHE A 204 -10.11 -7.69 2.00
CA PHE A 204 -10.33 -8.85 1.13
C PHE A 204 -11.83 -9.13 0.93
N ASP A 205 -12.13 -10.03 -0.01
CA ASP A 205 -13.48 -10.57 -0.16
C ASP A 205 -13.83 -11.60 0.93
N GLU A 206 -15.11 -11.92 1.09
CA GLU A 206 -15.60 -12.86 2.10
C GLU A 206 -15.00 -14.28 1.96
N LYS A 207 -14.60 -14.68 0.74
CA LYS A 207 -13.99 -16.01 0.53
C LYS A 207 -12.62 -16.08 1.19
N VAL A 208 -11.83 -15.02 1.12
CA VAL A 208 -10.54 -14.92 1.80
C VAL A 208 -10.73 -14.80 3.31
N LEU A 209 -11.62 -13.91 3.75
CA LEU A 209 -11.89 -13.68 5.19
C LEU A 209 -12.37 -14.96 5.88
N SER A 210 -13.12 -15.81 5.18
CA SER A 210 -13.62 -17.06 5.72
C SER A 210 -12.59 -18.21 5.77
N THR A 211 -11.39 -18.04 5.20
CA THR A 211 -10.33 -19.07 5.24
C THR A 211 -9.78 -19.28 6.66
N ASP A 212 -9.37 -20.52 6.97
CA ASP A 212 -8.74 -20.83 8.25
C ASP A 212 -7.43 -20.06 8.43
N GLY A 213 -6.66 -19.90 7.36
CA GLY A 213 -5.39 -19.17 7.37
C GLY A 213 -5.54 -17.71 7.78
N TYR A 214 -6.53 -16.99 7.25
CA TYR A 214 -6.83 -15.62 7.66
C TYR A 214 -7.33 -15.56 9.11
N LYS A 215 -8.26 -16.43 9.50
CA LYS A 215 -8.76 -16.51 10.89
C LYS A 215 -7.65 -16.77 11.92
N ASN A 216 -6.66 -17.57 11.55
CA ASN A 216 -5.52 -17.90 12.42
C ASN A 216 -4.55 -16.75 12.68
N ILE A 217 -4.54 -15.72 11.81
CA ILE A 217 -3.66 -14.56 11.93
C ILE A 217 -4.42 -13.27 12.26
N CYS A 218 -5.75 -13.31 12.32
CA CYS A 218 -6.61 -12.14 12.51
C CYS A 218 -6.26 -11.34 13.77
N ASP A 219 -5.94 -12.03 14.88
CA ASP A 219 -5.52 -11.41 16.16
C ASP A 219 -4.10 -10.80 16.12
N LYS A 220 -3.35 -11.04 15.04
CA LYS A 220 -2.02 -10.49 14.80
C LYS A 220 -2.04 -9.30 13.83
N ILE A 221 -3.18 -9.04 13.18
CA ILE A 221 -3.31 -7.91 12.25
C ILE A 221 -3.60 -6.65 13.07
N SER A 222 -2.81 -5.61 12.85
CA SER A 222 -3.16 -4.24 13.25
C SER A 222 -3.28 -3.41 11.99
N THR A 223 -4.50 -2.94 11.71
CA THR A 223 -4.78 -2.07 10.57
C THR A 223 -4.92 -0.63 11.03
N PHE A 224 -4.18 0.27 10.38
CA PHE A 224 -4.23 1.71 10.62
C PHE A 224 -4.79 2.39 9.38
N VAL A 225 -5.87 3.13 9.53
CA VAL A 225 -6.54 3.85 8.43
C VAL A 225 -6.67 5.32 8.78
N PRO A 226 -6.43 6.27 7.87
CA PRO A 226 -6.68 7.68 8.14
C PRO A 226 -8.18 7.97 8.29
N GLU A 227 -8.52 9.09 8.94
CA GLU A 227 -9.92 9.46 9.20
C GLU A 227 -10.83 9.55 7.96
N SER A 228 -10.27 9.90 6.80
CA SER A 228 -10.93 9.93 5.49
C SER A 228 -10.45 8.80 4.56
N ALA A 229 -10.11 7.63 5.11
CA ALA A 229 -9.62 6.49 4.33
C ALA A 229 -10.59 6.07 3.22
N ILE A 230 -10.09 6.12 1.99
CA ILE A 230 -10.77 5.60 0.80
C ILE A 230 -10.23 4.21 0.48
N VAL A 231 -8.91 4.05 0.48
CA VAL A 231 -8.21 2.84 0.02
C VAL A 231 -8.36 1.69 1.00
N GLY A 232 -8.11 1.92 2.30
CA GLY A 232 -8.26 0.91 3.33
C GLY A 232 -9.68 0.39 3.51
N MET A 233 -10.70 1.11 3.03
CA MET A 233 -12.11 0.76 3.21
C MET A 233 -12.75 0.10 1.98
N LEU A 234 -12.03 0.01 0.86
CA LEU A 234 -12.57 -0.51 -0.43
C LEU A 234 -13.16 -1.93 -0.35
N LEU A 235 -12.58 -2.79 0.50
CA LEU A 235 -12.91 -4.21 0.61
C LEU A 235 -13.18 -4.61 2.07
N GLY A 236 -13.73 -5.80 2.27
CA GLY A 236 -14.12 -6.30 3.60
C GLY A 236 -12.92 -6.56 4.51
N ARG A 237 -13.14 -6.46 5.82
CA ARG A 237 -12.15 -6.74 6.87
C ARG A 237 -12.87 -7.30 8.09
N GLU A 238 -12.28 -8.27 8.79
CA GLU A 238 -12.80 -8.78 10.07
C GLU A 238 -11.95 -8.31 11.25
N GLU A 239 -10.71 -7.88 11.03
CA GLU A 239 -9.84 -7.37 12.08
C GLU A 239 -10.29 -6.00 12.61
N GLU A 240 -9.91 -5.70 13.86
CA GLU A 240 -10.04 -4.35 14.39
C GLU A 240 -9.10 -3.39 13.64
N HIS A 241 -9.55 -2.16 13.43
CA HIS A 241 -8.75 -1.10 12.82
C HIS A 241 -8.73 0.12 13.71
N GLU A 242 -7.58 0.80 13.70
CA GLU A 242 -7.39 2.07 14.38
C GLU A 242 -7.47 3.21 13.37
N VAL A 243 -8.25 4.23 13.73
CA VAL A 243 -8.39 5.44 12.91
C VAL A 243 -7.30 6.41 13.32
N VAL A 244 -6.38 6.73 12.42
CA VAL A 244 -5.26 7.63 12.67
C VAL A 244 -5.62 9.05 12.21
N SER A 245 -5.34 10.02 13.07
CA SER A 245 -5.52 11.45 12.76
C SER A 245 -4.52 11.89 11.69
N SER A 246 -4.94 12.78 10.79
CA SER A 246 -4.10 13.31 9.71
C SER A 246 -4.11 14.83 9.72
N THR A 247 -2.99 15.44 9.35
CA THR A 247 -2.92 16.89 9.13
C THR A 247 -3.63 17.33 7.85
N GLU A 248 -3.89 16.39 6.93
CA GLU A 248 -4.57 16.65 5.67
C GLU A 248 -6.09 16.64 5.86
N SER A 249 -6.77 17.58 5.21
CA SER A 249 -8.16 17.91 5.56
C SER A 249 -9.24 16.99 4.96
N ALA A 250 -8.95 16.23 3.89
CA ALA A 250 -9.84 15.20 3.32
C ALA A 250 -9.23 14.46 2.11
N GLY A 251 -9.73 13.25 1.87
CA GLY A 251 -9.59 12.51 0.61
C GLY A 251 -8.27 11.78 0.43
N PHE A 252 -7.89 11.49 -0.82
CA PHE A 252 -6.69 10.72 -1.17
C PHE A 252 -5.38 11.26 -0.60
N GLN A 253 -5.32 12.54 -0.20
CA GLN A 253 -4.14 13.16 0.40
C GLN A 253 -3.82 12.57 1.79
N GLN A 254 -4.83 12.11 2.53
CA GLN A 254 -4.60 11.44 3.82
C GLN A 254 -3.97 10.04 3.66
N HIS A 255 -3.93 9.50 2.44
CA HIS A 255 -3.20 8.26 2.14
C HIS A 255 -1.67 8.47 2.17
N ASP A 256 -1.18 9.71 2.25
CA ASP A 256 0.23 9.97 2.49
C ASP A 256 0.57 9.78 3.98
N THR A 257 1.38 8.77 4.28
CA THR A 257 1.87 8.46 5.64
C THR A 257 2.63 9.62 6.30
N TYR A 258 3.18 10.58 5.54
CA TYR A 258 3.80 11.77 6.13
C TYR A 258 2.79 12.73 6.76
N SER A 259 1.49 12.59 6.43
CA SER A 259 0.42 13.41 7.02
C SER A 259 -0.11 12.84 8.34
N TRP A 260 0.25 11.59 8.69
CA TRP A 260 -0.32 10.89 9.84
C TRP A 260 0.27 11.41 11.14
N GLU A 261 -0.61 11.70 12.09
CA GLU A 261 -0.23 12.26 13.36
C GLU A 261 0.26 11.19 14.32
N VAL A 262 1.42 11.45 14.93
CA VAL A 262 2.07 10.57 15.88
C VAL A 262 2.37 11.30 17.18
N THR A 263 2.35 10.54 18.26
CA THR A 263 2.91 10.91 19.55
C THR A 263 4.31 10.30 19.68
N LYS A 264 4.96 10.51 20.83
CA LYS A 264 6.22 9.82 21.12
C LYS A 264 6.03 8.30 21.24
N ASP A 265 4.85 7.81 21.60
CA ASP A 265 4.64 6.41 21.96
C ASP A 265 3.85 5.62 20.90
N GLY A 266 3.22 6.28 19.93
CA GLY A 266 2.37 5.65 18.92
C GLY A 266 1.57 6.64 18.10
N PHE A 267 0.62 6.18 17.28
CA PHE A 267 -0.28 7.07 16.51
C PHE A 267 -1.21 7.90 17.39
N VAL A 268 -1.65 9.06 16.88
CA VAL A 268 -2.79 9.79 17.43
C VAL A 268 -4.06 9.16 16.88
N CYS A 269 -4.69 8.30 17.66
CA CYS A 269 -5.89 7.59 17.24
C CYS A 269 -7.18 8.37 17.58
N LEU A 270 -8.18 8.24 16.71
CA LEU A 270 -9.51 8.82 16.83
C LEU A 270 -10.55 7.72 17.09
N ASP A 271 -11.67 8.10 17.70
CA ASP A 271 -12.75 7.14 18.05
C ASP A 271 -13.47 6.56 16.81
N SER A 272 -13.46 7.26 15.67
CA SER A 272 -14.13 6.83 14.44
C SER A 272 -13.67 7.60 13.21
N VAL A 273 -13.83 7.00 12.01
CA VAL A 273 -13.70 7.69 10.72
C VAL A 273 -14.75 8.78 10.54
N ASP A 274 -14.46 9.77 9.72
CA ASP A 274 -15.35 10.91 9.49
C ASP A 274 -16.54 10.57 8.56
N ASN A 275 -17.52 11.47 8.49
CA ASN A 275 -18.69 11.27 7.63
C ASN A 275 -18.34 11.23 6.14
N SER A 276 -17.23 11.84 5.72
CA SER A 276 -16.79 11.79 4.32
C SER A 276 -16.18 10.43 3.96
N SER A 277 -15.48 9.76 4.88
CA SER A 277 -15.07 8.36 4.74
C SER A 277 -16.29 7.45 4.63
N LYS A 278 -17.27 7.57 5.55
CA LYS A 278 -18.51 6.77 5.49
C LYS A 278 -19.26 6.97 4.18
N PHE A 279 -19.28 8.20 3.65
CA PHE A 279 -19.86 8.50 2.34
C PHE A 279 -19.17 7.76 1.20
N MET A 280 -17.84 7.86 1.15
CA MET A 280 -17.04 7.28 0.08
C MET A 280 -17.03 5.76 0.18
N ASP A 281 -16.94 5.21 1.39
CA ASP A 281 -17.06 3.78 1.67
C ASP A 281 -18.37 3.22 1.12
N TYR A 282 -19.52 3.82 1.51
CA TYR A 282 -20.81 3.41 0.99
C TYR A 282 -20.88 3.54 -0.54
N THR A 283 -20.44 4.67 -1.08
CA THR A 283 -20.51 4.96 -2.52
C THR A 283 -19.68 3.97 -3.33
N ILE A 284 -18.46 3.67 -2.90
CA ILE A 284 -17.56 2.77 -3.62
C ILE A 284 -17.98 1.31 -3.43
N LYS A 285 -18.41 0.90 -2.23
CA LYS A 285 -18.96 -0.45 -2.01
C LYS A 285 -20.24 -0.68 -2.80
N ALA A 286 -21.17 0.28 -2.79
CA ALA A 286 -22.39 0.18 -3.59
C ALA A 286 -22.09 0.15 -5.09
N TRP A 287 -21.08 0.90 -5.54
CA TRP A 287 -20.63 0.86 -6.93
C TRP A 287 -20.00 -0.48 -7.30
N LEU A 288 -19.04 -0.96 -6.49
CA LEU A 288 -18.38 -2.24 -6.68
C LEU A 288 -19.42 -3.37 -6.65
N TRP A 289 -20.18 -3.53 -5.56
CA TRP A 289 -21.16 -4.62 -5.41
C TRP A 289 -22.36 -4.51 -6.34
N GLY A 290 -22.63 -3.33 -6.90
CA GLY A 290 -23.65 -3.17 -7.92
C GLY A 290 -23.24 -3.70 -9.29
N LEU A 291 -21.95 -3.88 -9.55
CA LEU A 291 -21.39 -4.46 -10.76
C LEU A 291 -21.05 -5.94 -10.55
N THR A 292 -21.26 -6.77 -11.57
CA THR A 292 -20.71 -8.13 -11.61
C THR A 292 -19.19 -8.09 -11.79
N ASP A 293 -18.49 -9.17 -11.42
CA ASP A 293 -17.02 -9.24 -11.58
C ASP A 293 -16.59 -9.00 -13.03
N THR A 294 -17.33 -9.56 -14.01
CA THR A 294 -17.10 -9.31 -15.45
C THR A 294 -17.30 -7.84 -15.83
N GLN A 295 -18.32 -7.16 -15.30
CA GLN A 295 -18.52 -5.73 -15.58
C GLN A 295 -17.43 -4.85 -14.96
N ARG A 296 -16.91 -5.23 -13.78
CA ARG A 296 -15.75 -4.53 -13.18
C ARG A 296 -14.50 -4.74 -14.01
N GLU A 297 -14.24 -5.98 -14.43
CA GLU A 297 -13.11 -6.33 -15.29
C GLU A 297 -13.17 -5.57 -16.62
N ASP A 298 -14.31 -5.62 -17.33
CA ASP A 298 -14.51 -4.91 -18.59
C ASP A 298 -14.31 -3.40 -18.42
N PHE A 299 -14.83 -2.79 -17.35
CA PHE A 299 -14.64 -1.37 -17.07
C PHE A 299 -13.15 -1.02 -16.88
N ILE A 300 -12.42 -1.78 -16.07
CA ILE A 300 -11.01 -1.51 -15.75
C ILE A 300 -10.09 -1.78 -16.94
N VAL A 301 -10.31 -2.89 -17.66
CA VAL A 301 -9.58 -3.19 -18.91
C VAL A 301 -9.77 -2.04 -19.90
N THR A 302 -11.01 -1.58 -20.08
CA THR A 302 -11.33 -0.52 -21.03
C THR A 302 -10.70 0.82 -20.64
N VAL A 303 -10.73 1.19 -19.36
CA VAL A 303 -10.05 2.41 -18.85
C VAL A 303 -8.54 2.31 -19.01
N TYR A 304 -7.95 1.14 -18.76
CA TYR A 304 -6.52 0.92 -18.92
C TYR A 304 -6.05 0.94 -20.38
N GLU A 305 -6.81 0.34 -21.30
CA GLU A 305 -6.56 0.41 -22.75
C GLU A 305 -6.57 1.87 -23.22
N ILE A 306 -7.55 2.65 -22.75
CA ILE A 306 -7.65 4.09 -22.99
C ILE A 306 -6.40 4.84 -22.51
N MET A 307 -5.86 4.46 -21.34
CA MET A 307 -4.66 5.08 -20.75
C MET A 307 -3.37 4.65 -21.47
N THR A 308 -3.26 3.40 -21.93
CA THR A 308 -2.06 2.90 -22.62
C THR A 308 -1.98 3.34 -24.08
N GLU A 309 -3.11 3.65 -24.73
CA GLU A 309 -3.14 4.29 -26.05
C GLU A 309 -2.47 5.69 -26.08
N THR A 310 -2.27 6.31 -24.92
CA THR A 310 -1.55 7.60 -24.83
C THR A 310 -0.02 7.45 -24.81
N ASN A 311 0.51 6.22 -24.95
CA ASN A 311 1.92 5.85 -24.69
C ASN A 311 2.42 6.24 -23.30
N ALA A 312 1.52 6.46 -22.34
CA ALA A 312 1.87 6.73 -20.96
C ALA A 312 2.37 5.43 -20.30
N VAL A 313 3.42 5.53 -19.49
CA VAL A 313 3.93 4.44 -18.65
C VAL A 313 3.49 4.67 -17.20
N THR A 314 3.30 5.94 -16.81
CA THR A 314 2.88 6.37 -15.48
C THR A 314 1.59 7.19 -15.50
N VAL A 315 0.91 7.27 -14.36
CA VAL A 315 -0.23 8.19 -14.14
C VAL A 315 0.21 9.66 -14.25
N GLN A 316 1.47 9.96 -13.93
CA GLN A 316 2.04 11.30 -14.06
C GLN A 316 2.12 11.73 -15.52
N ASP A 317 2.52 10.84 -16.43
CA ASP A 317 2.59 11.11 -17.88
C ASP A 317 1.24 11.60 -18.43
N ILE A 318 0.15 11.04 -17.90
CA ILE A 318 -1.22 11.41 -18.28
C ILE A 318 -1.56 12.81 -17.78
N THR A 319 -1.21 13.11 -16.53
CA THR A 319 -1.50 14.39 -15.87
C THR A 319 -0.71 15.53 -16.49
N ASP A 320 0.57 15.31 -16.77
CA ASP A 320 1.45 16.29 -17.42
C ASP A 320 0.99 16.62 -18.84
N ASN A 321 0.37 15.65 -19.52
CA ASN A 321 -0.14 15.80 -20.89
C ASN A 321 -1.67 15.81 -20.97
N TRP A 322 -2.39 16.22 -19.91
CA TRP A 322 -3.83 16.01 -19.75
C TRP A 322 -4.71 16.43 -20.96
N LEU A 323 -4.33 17.46 -21.72
CA LEU A 323 -5.03 17.87 -22.94
C LEU A 323 -4.88 16.83 -24.06
N GLN A 324 -3.65 16.38 -24.32
CA GLN A 324 -3.35 15.39 -25.34
C GLN A 324 -3.87 14.01 -24.91
N SER A 325 -3.68 13.65 -23.64
CA SER A 325 -4.24 12.46 -23.02
C SER A 325 -5.76 12.46 -23.13
N GLY A 326 -6.44 13.54 -22.75
CA GLY A 326 -7.90 13.65 -22.84
C GLY A 326 -8.44 13.53 -24.27
N ILE A 327 -7.76 14.11 -25.26
CA ILE A 327 -8.14 13.94 -26.68
C ILE A 327 -7.95 12.49 -27.14
N ALA A 328 -6.83 11.85 -26.77
CA ALA A 328 -6.57 10.45 -27.07
C ALA A 328 -7.60 9.54 -26.40
N MET A 329 -7.94 9.80 -25.13
CA MET A 329 -8.95 9.05 -24.39
C MET A 329 -10.35 9.13 -25.03
N ILE A 330 -10.77 10.34 -25.43
CA ILE A 330 -12.05 10.53 -26.15
C ILE A 330 -12.05 9.79 -27.49
N LYS A 331 -10.91 9.77 -28.19
CA LYS A 331 -10.77 9.09 -29.48
C LYS A 331 -10.80 7.56 -29.31
N SER A 332 -10.09 7.02 -28.31
CA SER A 332 -10.11 5.61 -27.95
C SER A 332 -11.53 5.18 -27.59
N TYR A 333 -12.19 5.90 -26.68
CA TYR A 333 -13.59 5.67 -26.31
C TYR A 333 -14.54 5.65 -27.53
N ARG A 334 -14.33 6.53 -28.52
CA ARG A 334 -15.17 6.55 -29.74
C ARG A 334 -14.92 5.40 -30.70
N ASN A 335 -13.71 4.84 -30.70
CA ASN A 335 -13.29 3.78 -31.61
C ASN A 335 -13.53 2.37 -31.03
N MET A 336 -13.89 2.28 -29.75
CA MET A 336 -14.27 1.04 -29.08
C MET A 336 -15.53 0.41 -29.69
N ASN A 337 -15.62 -0.91 -29.55
CA ASN A 337 -16.83 -1.65 -29.94
C ASN A 337 -18.04 -1.20 -29.06
N GLU A 338 -19.25 -1.61 -29.43
CA GLU A 338 -20.45 -1.17 -28.70
C GLU A 338 -20.48 -1.72 -27.26
N ASP A 339 -20.08 -2.98 -27.06
CA ASP A 339 -20.08 -3.65 -25.76
C ASP A 339 -19.15 -2.95 -24.75
N SER A 340 -17.91 -2.61 -25.13
CA SER A 340 -16.94 -1.88 -24.29
C SER A 340 -17.40 -0.45 -23.97
N ARG A 341 -18.04 0.25 -24.92
CA ARG A 341 -18.61 1.58 -24.66
C ARG A 341 -19.79 1.53 -23.70
N GLU A 342 -20.60 0.49 -23.82
CA GLU A 342 -21.73 0.25 -22.92
C GLU A 342 -21.23 -0.06 -21.51
N ALA A 343 -20.23 -0.93 -21.36
CA ALA A 343 -19.61 -1.24 -20.06
C ALA A 343 -19.05 0.03 -19.36
N VAL A 344 -18.31 0.87 -20.08
CA VAL A 344 -17.81 2.15 -19.52
C VAL A 344 -18.95 3.09 -19.13
N SER A 345 -19.96 3.22 -20.00
CA SER A 345 -21.12 4.08 -19.74
C SER A 345 -21.94 3.59 -18.55
N GLU A 346 -22.11 2.28 -18.40
CA GLU A 346 -22.81 1.64 -17.30
C GLU A 346 -22.04 1.82 -15.99
N GLY A 347 -20.72 1.58 -16.00
CA GLY A 347 -19.84 1.81 -14.86
C GLY A 347 -19.94 3.25 -14.31
N PHE A 348 -19.87 4.26 -15.18
CA PHE A 348 -20.05 5.66 -14.76
C PHE A 348 -21.46 5.98 -14.25
N LYS A 349 -22.50 5.44 -14.88
CA LYS A 349 -23.89 5.61 -14.41
C LYS A 349 -24.09 5.00 -13.03
N MET A 350 -23.53 3.82 -12.79
CA MET A 350 -23.59 3.15 -11.50
C MET A 350 -22.82 3.92 -10.43
N LEU A 351 -21.66 4.50 -10.76
CA LEU A 351 -20.91 5.34 -9.83
C LEU A 351 -21.72 6.57 -9.41
N ALA A 352 -22.35 7.25 -10.38
CA ALA A 352 -23.20 8.40 -10.12
C ALA A 352 -24.45 8.05 -9.30
N LYS A 353 -25.04 6.87 -9.54
CA LYS A 353 -26.16 6.35 -8.73
C LYS A 353 -25.72 6.08 -7.29
N SER A 354 -24.61 5.40 -7.10
CA SER A 354 -24.06 5.03 -5.78
C SER A 354 -23.71 6.28 -4.97
N ALA A 355 -23.14 7.31 -5.60
CA ALA A 355 -22.85 8.59 -4.95
C ALA A 355 -24.14 9.31 -4.48
N LYS A 356 -25.23 9.16 -5.22
CA LYS A 356 -26.54 9.71 -4.82
C LYS A 356 -27.13 8.95 -3.63
N GLU A 357 -26.99 7.63 -3.61
CA GLU A 357 -27.47 6.77 -2.53
C GLU A 357 -26.66 7.00 -1.23
N GLY A 358 -25.32 7.09 -1.31
CA GLY A 358 -24.49 7.41 -0.14
C GLY A 358 -24.81 8.78 0.47
N ALA A 359 -25.18 9.75 -0.36
CA ALA A 359 -25.52 11.10 0.11
C ALA A 359 -26.88 11.08 0.83
N PHE A 360 -27.75 10.13 0.47
CA PHE A 360 -29.03 9.92 1.12
C PHE A 360 -28.86 9.21 2.46
N GLU A 361 -28.05 8.16 2.56
CA GLU A 361 -27.80 7.43 3.82
C GLU A 361 -27.22 8.33 4.93
N LEU A 362 -26.24 9.18 4.60
CA LEU A 362 -25.68 10.14 5.56
C LEU A 362 -26.66 11.18 6.10
N LEU A 363 -27.72 11.47 5.34
CA LEU A 363 -28.78 12.38 5.78
C LEU A 363 -29.75 11.70 6.75
N HIS A 364 -29.78 10.35 6.78
CA HIS A 364 -30.69 9.55 7.61
C HIS A 364 -29.99 8.91 8.82
N ASP A 365 -28.66 8.87 8.85
CA ASP A 365 -27.84 8.39 9.98
C ASP A 365 -27.60 9.46 11.07
N LYS A 366 -28.58 10.38 11.27
CA LYS A 366 -28.55 11.47 12.26
C LYS A 366 -29.48 11.24 13.44
#